data_AF-A0A6I1QMA6-F1
#
_entry.id   AF-A0A6I1QMA6-F1
#
_cell.length_a   1.000
_cell.length_b   1.000
_cell.length_c   1.000
_cell.angle_alpha   90.00
_cell.angle_beta   90.00
_cell.angle_gamma   90.00
#
_symmetry.space_group_name_H-M   'P 1'
#
loop_
_entity.id
_entity.type
_entity.pdbx_description
1 polymer ?
#
loop_
_entity_poly.entity_id
_entity_poly.type
_entity_poly.pdbx_seq_one_letter_code
_entity_poly.pdbx_strand_id
1 'polypeptide(L)'
;MTRVCFLRAALAQDAPGLGGWEAAAFCRFGHEIIDWIADYLADPPTNPVLPAVAPGAVANALPAQAPEEGEGFEEILGDFRSLVLPATTQWNHPGFMAYFSSSGSAPGVLGELLTAALNVNAMLWRTSPAATEPEETVLGWLR
;
A
#
# COMPACT_ATOMS: atom_id res chain seq x y z
N MET A 1 0.94 3.62 -23.86
CA MET A 1 0.81 4.89 -23.12
C MET A 1 0.14 4.53 -21.81
N THR A 2 0.93 4.23 -20.79
CA THR A 2 0.47 3.78 -19.47
C THR A 2 0.33 5.04 -18.60
N ARG A 3 -0.79 5.20 -17.89
CA ARG A 3 -1.19 6.46 -17.24
C ARG A 3 -1.11 6.35 -15.72
N VAL A 4 0.06 6.02 -15.19
CA VAL A 4 0.18 5.85 -13.74
C VAL A 4 0.22 7.22 -13.07
N CYS A 5 -0.84 7.62 -12.37
CA CYS A 5 -0.84 8.83 -11.53
C CYS A 5 -1.48 8.60 -10.17
N PHE A 6 -0.63 8.52 -9.15
CA PHE A 6 -1.04 8.70 -7.76
C PHE A 6 -1.11 10.20 -7.45
N LEU A 7 -2.26 10.83 -7.69
CA LEU A 7 -2.77 11.88 -6.80
C LEU A 7 -4.22 12.22 -7.17
N ARG A 8 -5.10 12.08 -6.17
CA ARG A 8 -6.51 12.46 -6.16
C ARG A 8 -7.40 11.64 -7.11
N ALA A 9 -7.83 10.46 -6.66
CA ALA A 9 -8.97 9.76 -7.26
C ALA A 9 -10.16 10.73 -7.41
N ALA A 10 -10.88 10.64 -8.54
CA ALA A 10 -12.01 11.50 -8.85
C ALA A 10 -12.97 11.56 -7.65
N LEU A 11 -13.05 12.74 -7.02
CA LEU A 11 -13.94 12.98 -5.90
C LEU A 11 -15.37 12.97 -6.43
N ALA A 12 -16.10 11.88 -6.20
CA ALA A 12 -17.55 11.94 -6.19
C ALA A 12 -17.92 12.91 -5.06
N GLN A 13 -18.48 14.05 -5.46
CA GLN A 13 -18.97 15.05 -4.53
C GLN A 13 -20.17 14.43 -3.78
N ASP A 14 -20.15 14.55 -2.46
CA ASP A 14 -21.23 14.24 -1.50
C ASP A 14 -21.24 12.89 -0.74
N ALA A 15 -20.10 12.46 -0.19
CA ALA A 15 -20.09 11.57 0.98
C ALA A 15 -19.15 12.09 2.10
N PRO A 16 -19.65 12.48 3.29
CA PRO A 16 -18.79 12.91 4.38
C PRO A 16 -17.97 11.73 4.94
N GLY A 17 -16.65 11.92 5.07
CA GLY A 17 -15.77 11.04 5.87
C GLY A 17 -14.73 10.21 5.10
N LEU A 18 -14.92 9.91 3.81
CA LEU A 18 -14.00 9.08 3.01
C LEU A 18 -13.27 9.84 1.90
N GLY A 19 -13.18 11.17 2.01
CA GLY A 19 -12.49 11.99 1.01
C GLY A 19 -13.12 11.87 -0.38
N GLY A 20 -14.45 12.00 -0.49
CA GLY A 20 -15.16 11.97 -1.78
C GLY A 20 -15.42 10.58 -2.35
N TRP A 21 -15.34 9.54 -1.51
CA TRP A 21 -15.65 8.16 -1.89
C TRP A 21 -16.94 7.68 -1.23
N GLU A 22 -17.72 6.92 -2.00
CA GLU A 22 -18.81 6.09 -1.49
C GLU A 22 -18.24 4.94 -0.65
N ALA A 23 -18.87 4.63 0.49
CA ALA A 23 -18.44 3.52 1.35
C ALA A 23 -18.43 2.17 0.61
N ALA A 24 -19.39 1.96 -0.29
CA ALA A 24 -19.43 0.76 -1.13
C ALA A 24 -18.21 0.65 -2.05
N ALA A 25 -17.76 1.76 -2.63
CA ALA A 25 -16.55 1.80 -3.46
C ALA A 25 -15.32 1.48 -2.62
N PHE A 26 -15.17 2.12 -1.45
CA PHE A 26 -14.08 1.84 -0.52
C PHE A 26 -14.01 0.35 -0.14
N CYS A 27 -15.14 -0.24 0.28
CA CYS A 27 -15.18 -1.66 0.65
C CYS A 27 -14.85 -2.57 -0.54
N ARG A 28 -15.37 -2.28 -1.74
CA ARG A 28 -15.10 -3.07 -2.95
C ARG A 28 -13.59 -3.14 -3.24
N PHE A 29 -12.93 -2.00 -3.33
CA PHE A 29 -11.50 -1.94 -3.63
C PHE A 29 -10.63 -2.41 -2.47
N GLY A 30 -11.05 -2.14 -1.23
CA GLY A 30 -10.40 -2.66 -0.04
C GLY A 30 -10.36 -4.19 -0.05
N HIS A 31 -11.49 -4.84 -0.34
CA HIS A 31 -11.54 -6.30 -0.47
C HIS A 31 -10.69 -6.79 -1.65
N GLU A 32 -10.76 -6.16 -2.82
CA GLU A 32 -9.93 -6.53 -3.98
C GLU A 32 -8.42 -6.50 -3.63
N ILE A 33 -7.98 -5.48 -2.89
CA ILE A 33 -6.58 -5.36 -2.46
C ILE A 33 -6.24 -6.42 -1.42
N ILE A 34 -7.12 -6.69 -0.46
CA ILE A 34 -6.90 -7.73 0.56
C ILE A 34 -6.79 -9.12 -0.07
N ASP A 35 -7.68 -9.45 -1.01
CA ASP A 35 -7.64 -10.71 -1.75
C ASP A 35 -6.31 -10.82 -2.53
N TRP A 36 -5.92 -9.76 -3.23
CA TRP A 36 -4.63 -9.72 -3.95
C TRP A 36 -3.42 -9.90 -3.03
N ILE A 37 -3.41 -9.25 -1.84
CA ILE A 37 -2.33 -9.39 -0.85
C ILE A 37 -2.27 -10.83 -0.33
N ALA A 38 -3.43 -11.44 -0.04
CA ALA A 38 -3.49 -12.81 0.43
C ALA A 38 -2.87 -13.77 -0.58
N ASP A 39 -3.25 -13.66 -1.85
CA ASP A 39 -2.68 -14.46 -2.94
C ASP A 39 -1.16 -14.21 -3.09
N TYR A 40 -0.74 -12.94 -3.08
CA TYR A 40 0.68 -12.57 -3.21
C TYR A 40 1.57 -13.09 -2.08
N LEU A 41 1.05 -13.18 -0.86
CA LEU A 41 1.81 -13.68 0.30
C LEU A 41 1.71 -15.21 0.46
N ALA A 42 0.63 -15.83 -0.01
CA ALA A 42 0.42 -17.27 0.07
C ALA A 42 1.21 -18.03 -1.00
N ASP A 43 1.28 -17.48 -2.22
CA ASP A 43 1.94 -18.12 -3.36
C ASP A 43 3.31 -17.51 -3.65
N PRO A 44 4.30 -18.30 -4.12
CA PRO A 44 5.56 -17.76 -4.60
C PRO A 44 5.32 -16.73 -5.71
N PRO A 45 5.86 -15.50 -5.61
CA PRO A 45 5.64 -14.49 -6.64
C PRO A 45 6.13 -14.98 -8.00
N THR A 46 5.34 -14.76 -9.04
CA THR A 46 5.73 -15.10 -10.42
C THR A 46 6.74 -14.12 -11.01
N ASN A 47 6.83 -12.92 -10.42
CA ASN A 47 7.79 -11.90 -10.81
C ASN A 47 9.23 -12.32 -10.44
N PRO A 48 10.24 -11.96 -11.27
CA PRO A 48 11.63 -12.20 -10.92
C PRO A 48 12.01 -11.43 -9.65
N VAL A 49 12.93 -12.00 -8.86
CA VAL A 49 13.43 -11.40 -7.60
C VAL A 49 13.90 -9.95 -7.84
N LEU A 50 14.70 -9.75 -8.88
CA LEU A 50 15.16 -8.43 -9.31
C LEU A 50 14.47 -8.07 -10.64
N PRO A 51 13.92 -6.85 -10.76
CA PRO A 51 13.28 -6.41 -11.99
C PRO A 51 14.34 -6.10 -13.06
N ALA A 52 14.03 -6.43 -14.31
CA ALA A 52 14.89 -6.12 -15.47
C ALA A 52 14.58 -4.72 -16.03
N VAL A 53 14.75 -3.68 -15.21
CA VAL A 53 14.44 -2.28 -15.57
C VAL A 53 15.66 -1.37 -15.44
N ALA A 54 15.76 -0.37 -16.32
CA ALA A 54 16.83 0.64 -16.25
C ALA A 54 16.47 1.78 -15.28
N PRO A 55 17.46 2.46 -14.68
CA PRO A 55 17.22 3.68 -13.90
C PRO A 55 16.40 4.71 -14.70
N GLY A 56 15.37 5.27 -14.06
CA GLY A 56 14.46 6.23 -14.69
C GLY A 56 13.35 5.61 -15.54
N ALA A 57 13.36 4.30 -15.84
CA ALA A 57 12.33 3.67 -16.68
C ALA A 57 10.91 3.83 -16.12
N VAL A 58 10.74 3.64 -14.80
CA VAL A 58 9.44 3.81 -14.14
C VAL A 58 8.99 5.27 -14.18
N ALA A 59 9.88 6.20 -13.82
CA ALA A 59 9.56 7.63 -13.82
C ALA A 59 9.20 8.14 -15.23
N ASN A 60 9.92 7.70 -16.25
CA ASN A 60 9.65 8.06 -17.65
C ASN A 60 8.37 7.43 -18.22
N ALA A 61 7.82 6.41 -17.55
CA ALA A 61 6.51 5.86 -17.88
C ALA A 61 5.35 6.66 -17.26
N LEU A 62 5.64 7.58 -16.33
CA LEU A 62 4.66 8.49 -15.74
C LEU A 62 4.48 9.74 -16.63
N PRO A 63 3.31 10.40 -16.57
CA PRO A 63 3.14 11.73 -17.13
C PRO A 63 4.13 12.74 -16.54
N ALA A 64 4.58 13.69 -17.36
CA ALA A 64 5.56 14.70 -16.94
C ALA A 64 5.02 15.69 -15.89
N GLN A 65 3.69 15.77 -15.74
CA GLN A 65 3.01 16.62 -14.77
C GLN A 65 1.86 15.83 -14.16
N ALA A 66 1.50 16.17 -12.91
CA ALA A 66 0.32 15.61 -12.26
C ALA A 66 -0.95 15.95 -13.07
N PRO A 67 -1.92 15.02 -13.16
CA PRO A 67 -3.15 15.26 -13.90
C PRO A 67 -3.99 16.31 -13.16
N GLU A 68 -4.68 17.16 -13.92
CA GLU A 68 -5.59 18.18 -13.35
C GLU A 68 -6.89 17.55 -12.82
N GLU A 69 -7.31 16.44 -13.43
CA GLU A 69 -8.48 15.65 -13.05
C GLU A 69 -8.06 14.28 -12.52
N GLY A 70 -8.86 13.75 -11.59
CA GLY A 70 -8.61 12.45 -11.00
C GLY A 70 -8.92 11.29 -11.95
N GLU A 71 -8.12 10.23 -11.86
CA GLU A 71 -8.34 8.98 -12.58
C GLU A 71 -9.16 7.99 -11.76
N GLY A 72 -9.74 7.00 -12.43
CA GLY A 72 -10.48 5.93 -11.76
C GLY A 72 -9.53 5.06 -10.93
N PHE A 73 -9.97 4.58 -9.77
CA PHE A 73 -9.09 3.75 -8.95
C PHE A 73 -8.78 2.38 -9.58
N GLU A 74 -9.67 1.87 -10.44
CA GLU A 74 -9.39 0.72 -11.30
C GLU A 74 -8.17 0.95 -12.20
N GLU A 75 -8.03 2.16 -12.76
CA GLU A 75 -6.90 2.52 -13.62
C GLU A 75 -5.62 2.55 -12.80
N ILE A 76 -5.66 3.19 -11.63
CA ILE A 76 -4.54 3.23 -10.67
C ILE A 76 -4.09 1.82 -10.25
N LEU A 77 -5.04 0.91 -9.98
CA LEU A 77 -4.72 -0.49 -9.67
C LEU A 77 -4.16 -1.25 -10.89
N GLY A 78 -4.66 -0.95 -12.09
CA GLY A 78 -4.10 -1.49 -13.34
C GLY A 78 -2.66 -1.05 -13.56
N ASP A 79 -2.34 0.18 -13.21
CA ASP A 79 -1.01 0.76 -13.28
C ASP A 79 -0.07 0.21 -12.22
N PHE A 80 -0.57 -0.02 -11.00
CA PHE A 80 0.16 -0.78 -9.99
C PHE A 80 0.56 -2.16 -10.53
N ARG A 81 -0.39 -2.91 -11.12
CA ARG A 81 -0.15 -4.26 -11.65
C ARG A 81 0.80 -4.27 -12.85
N SER A 82 0.71 -3.27 -13.73
CA SER A 82 1.44 -3.27 -15.01
C SER A 82 2.78 -2.52 -14.99
N LEU A 83 2.94 -1.52 -14.13
CA LEU A 83 4.17 -0.73 -14.03
C LEU A 83 4.90 -0.95 -12.71
N VAL A 84 4.21 -0.81 -11.57
CA VAL A 84 4.86 -0.77 -10.25
C VAL A 84 5.32 -2.17 -9.83
N LEU A 85 4.41 -3.15 -9.85
CA LEU A 85 4.69 -4.51 -9.41
C LEU A 85 5.85 -5.17 -10.20
N PRO A 86 5.89 -5.15 -11.55
CA PRO A 86 6.99 -5.75 -12.31
C PRO A 86 8.33 -5.01 -12.16
N ALA A 87 8.30 -3.74 -11.75
CA ALA A 87 9.49 -2.93 -11.49
C ALA A 87 9.92 -2.94 -10.01
N THR A 88 9.23 -3.71 -9.15
CA THR A 88 9.54 -3.82 -7.73
C THR A 88 10.45 -5.00 -7.46
N THR A 89 11.51 -4.78 -6.67
CA THR A 89 12.32 -5.88 -6.12
C THR A 89 11.46 -6.69 -5.16
N GLN A 90 11.39 -8.00 -5.35
CA GLN A 90 10.47 -8.86 -4.61
C GLN A 90 11.11 -9.34 -3.29
N TRP A 91 11.06 -8.49 -2.26
CA TRP A 91 11.66 -8.77 -0.95
C TRP A 91 11.02 -9.96 -0.22
N ASN A 92 9.73 -10.22 -0.44
CA ASN A 92 9.02 -11.38 0.12
C ASN A 92 9.23 -12.67 -0.71
N HIS A 93 9.95 -12.61 -1.83
CA HIS A 93 10.16 -13.79 -2.68
C HIS A 93 11.11 -14.79 -1.97
N PRO A 94 10.80 -16.10 -1.94
CA PRO A 94 11.59 -17.11 -1.21
C PRO A 94 13.02 -17.27 -1.74
N GLY A 95 13.27 -16.87 -3.00
CA GLY A 95 14.60 -16.80 -3.61
C GLY A 95 15.39 -15.51 -3.37
N PHE A 96 14.86 -14.52 -2.64
CA PHE A 96 15.62 -13.31 -2.28
C PHE A 96 16.58 -13.61 -1.13
N MET A 97 17.89 -13.60 -1.41
CA MET A 97 18.95 -13.94 -0.46
C MET A 97 19.99 -12.82 -0.28
N ALA A 98 19.64 -11.59 -0.68
CA ALA A 98 20.52 -10.43 -0.54
C ALA A 98 20.26 -9.68 0.77
N TYR A 99 21.26 -8.97 1.28
CA TYR A 99 21.16 -8.09 2.45
C TYR A 99 20.63 -8.80 3.71
N PHE A 100 19.60 -8.24 4.35
CA PHE A 100 18.88 -8.81 5.48
C PHE A 100 17.42 -9.00 5.08
N SER A 101 16.82 -10.11 5.51
CA SER A 101 15.41 -10.40 5.22
C SER A 101 14.50 -9.40 5.93
N SER A 102 13.63 -8.74 5.16
CA SER A 102 12.50 -7.96 5.68
C SER A 102 11.22 -8.58 5.14
N SER A 103 10.70 -9.61 5.83
CA SER A 103 9.45 -10.25 5.44
C SER A 103 8.27 -9.55 6.09
N GLY A 104 7.29 -9.15 5.27
CA GLY A 104 5.98 -8.73 5.75
C GLY A 104 5.19 -9.95 6.23
N SER A 105 4.43 -9.80 7.30
CA SER A 105 3.48 -10.83 7.76
C SER A 105 2.04 -10.36 7.52
N ALA A 106 1.14 -11.29 7.21
CA ALA A 106 -0.29 -11.00 7.05
C ALA A 106 -0.89 -10.22 8.26
N PRO A 107 -0.66 -10.61 9.53
CA PRO A 107 -1.15 -9.82 10.67
C PRO A 107 -0.51 -8.43 10.76
N GLY A 108 0.76 -8.28 10.37
CA GLY A 108 1.43 -6.98 10.33
C GLY A 108 0.77 -6.03 9.32
N VAL A 109 0.44 -6.53 8.11
CA VAL A 109 -0.27 -5.75 7.09
C VAL A 109 -1.63 -5.28 7.60
N LEU A 110 -2.41 -6.15 8.26
CA LEU A 110 -3.69 -5.76 8.85
C LEU A 110 -3.53 -4.73 9.97
N GLY A 111 -2.47 -4.85 10.78
CA GLY A 111 -2.12 -3.84 11.79
C GLY A 111 -1.83 -2.47 11.20
N GLU A 112 -1.10 -2.42 10.07
CA GLU A 112 -0.84 -1.18 9.32
C GLU A 112 -2.13 -0.54 8.80
N LEU A 113 -3.07 -1.34 8.27
CA LEU A 113 -4.36 -0.82 7.81
C LEU A 113 -5.18 -0.17 8.93
N LEU A 114 -5.22 -0.80 10.11
CA LEU A 114 -5.90 -0.25 11.28
C LEU A 114 -5.21 1.04 11.77
N THR A 115 -3.88 1.04 11.79
CA THR A 115 -3.09 2.20 12.20
C THR A 115 -3.32 3.38 11.25
N ALA A 116 -3.34 3.12 9.94
CA ALA A 116 -3.63 4.12 8.92
C ALA A 116 -5.07 4.67 9.04
N ALA A 117 -6.06 3.81 9.30
CA ALA A 117 -7.45 4.23 9.47
C ALA A 117 -7.66 5.14 10.69
N LEU A 118 -6.97 4.86 11.79
CA LEU A 118 -7.04 5.66 13.01
C LEU A 118 -6.20 6.95 12.93
N ASN A 119 -5.22 7.01 12.01
CA ASN A 119 -4.29 8.13 11.83
C ASN A 119 -3.70 8.61 13.17
N VAL A 120 -3.21 7.65 13.96
CA VAL A 120 -2.85 7.87 15.36
C VAL A 120 -1.64 8.79 15.49
N ASN A 121 -1.73 9.74 16.43
CA ASN A 121 -0.60 10.54 16.88
C ASN A 121 -0.28 10.26 18.37
N ALA A 122 0.82 9.56 18.62
CA ALA A 122 1.24 9.15 19.96
C ALA A 122 2.40 10.01 20.53
N MET A 123 2.45 11.31 20.23
CA MET A 123 3.51 12.19 20.75
C MET A 123 3.49 12.31 22.28
N LEU A 124 2.32 12.26 22.90
CA LEU A 124 2.13 12.28 24.35
C LEU A 124 1.06 11.24 24.71
N TRP A 125 1.10 10.70 25.93
CA TRP A 125 0.07 9.75 26.39
C TRP A 125 -1.36 10.30 26.16
N ARG A 126 -1.58 11.60 26.41
CA ARG A 126 -2.89 12.25 26.23
C ARG A 126 -3.34 12.33 24.76
N THR A 127 -2.42 12.32 23.79
CA THR A 127 -2.78 12.39 22.37
C THR A 127 -3.17 11.01 21.82
N SER A 128 -2.70 9.92 22.42
CA SER A 128 -3.20 8.56 22.14
C SER A 128 -2.83 7.54 23.24
N PRO A 129 -3.67 7.39 24.28
CA PRO A 129 -3.42 6.40 25.35
C PRO A 129 -3.39 4.97 24.81
N ALA A 130 -4.32 4.66 23.89
CA ALA A 130 -4.48 3.35 23.29
C ALA A 130 -3.38 2.97 22.27
N ALA A 131 -2.48 3.90 21.92
CA ALA A 131 -1.23 3.55 21.25
C ALA A 131 -0.05 3.49 22.22
N THR A 132 -0.01 4.37 23.21
CA THR A 132 1.08 4.45 24.18
C THR A 132 1.15 3.22 25.08
N GLU A 133 0.03 2.81 25.70
CA GLU A 133 0.03 1.72 26.68
C GLU A 133 0.29 0.34 26.04
N PRO A 134 -0.28 -0.01 24.87
CA PRO A 134 0.10 -1.25 24.18
C PRO A 134 1.56 -1.26 23.75
N GLU A 135 2.13 -0.13 23.31
CA GLU A 135 3.55 -0.04 22.98
C GLU A 135 4.42 -0.37 24.19
N GLU A 136 4.17 0.27 25.33
CA GLU A 136 4.89 -0.02 26.58
C GLU A 136 4.79 -1.49 27.00
N THR A 137 3.59 -2.07 26.86
CA THR A 137 3.32 -3.46 27.20
C THR A 137 4.06 -4.43 26.29
N VAL A 138 3.97 -4.24 24.97
CA VAL A 138 4.63 -5.10 23.97
C VAL A 138 6.15 -4.98 24.05
N LEU A 139 6.69 -3.77 24.23
CA LEU A 139 8.11 -3.58 24.51
C LEU A 139 8.52 -4.25 25.83
N GLY A 140 7.62 -4.33 26.80
CA GLY A 140 7.80 -5.13 28.01
C GLY A 140 7.99 -6.62 27.71
N TRP A 141 7.27 -7.17 26.73
CA TRP A 141 7.43 -8.58 26.32
C TRP A 141 8.71 -8.86 25.53
N LEU A 142 9.25 -7.87 24.83
CA LEU A 142 10.45 -8.00 23.98
C LEU A 142 11.77 -7.76 24.73
N ARG A 143 11.72 -7.33 25.99
CA ARG A 143 12.91 -7.18 26.86
C ARG A 143 13.39 -8.53 27.36
#